data_AF-A0A836VYW0-F1
#
_entry.id   AF-A0A836VYW0-F1
#
_cell.length_a   1.000
_cell.length_b   1.000
_cell.length_c   1.000
_cell.angle_alpha   90.00
_cell.angle_beta   90.00
_cell.angle_gamma   90.00
#
_symmetry.space_group_name_H-M   'P 1'
#
loop_
_entity.id
_entity.type
_entity.pdbx_description
1 polymer ?
#
loop_
_entity_poly.entity_id
_entity_poly.type
_entity_poly.pdbx_seq_one_letter_code
_entity_poly.pdbx_strand_id
1 'polypeptide(L)'
;LYIYRGGKFDIYHFDLYRLTKEGISDLFVEGYFDKEGIIVVEWAEKLFSLDYFSCYLRVDFSFTGETERVITFSSNDKRIENLIIEVSNEYIRD
;
A
#
# COMPACT_ATOMS: atom_id res chain seq x y z
N LEU A 1 14.07 1.06 -1.41
CA LEU A 1 13.27 1.19 -2.65
C LEU A 1 13.70 0.11 -3.62
N TYR A 2 12.76 -0.75 -4.04
CA TYR A 2 12.93 -1.64 -5.18
C TYR A 2 11.97 -1.23 -6.30
N ILE A 3 12.45 -1.26 -7.55
CA ILE A 3 11.66 -0.91 -8.72
C ILE A 3 11.55 -2.14 -9.60
N TYR A 4 10.32 -2.61 -9.83
CA TYR A 4 10.03 -3.73 -10.71
C TYR A 4 9.51 -3.19 -12.04
N ARG A 5 10.16 -3.57 -13.14
CA ARG A 5 9.85 -3.11 -14.50
C ARG A 5 9.52 -4.28 -15.41
N GLY A 6 8.85 -3.98 -16.54
CA GLY A 6 8.53 -4.96 -17.58
C GLY A 6 7.16 -5.63 -17.44
N GLY A 7 6.36 -5.22 -16.46
CA GLY A 7 4.95 -5.57 -16.34
C GLY A 7 4.02 -4.54 -17.01
N LYS A 8 2.72 -4.66 -16.74
CA LYS A 8 1.71 -3.68 -17.18
C LYS A 8 1.94 -2.28 -16.56
N PHE A 9 2.46 -2.25 -15.33
CA PHE A 9 2.79 -1.04 -14.60
C PHE A 9 4.16 -1.23 -13.94
N ASP A 10 4.95 -0.15 -13.85
CA ASP A 10 6.12 -0.12 -12.97
C ASP A 10 5.64 -0.18 -11.52
N ILE A 11 6.29 -1.00 -10.69
CA ILE A 11 5.98 -1.13 -9.26
C ILE A 11 7.13 -0.55 -8.45
N TYR A 12 6.81 0.41 -7.59
CA TYR A 12 7.72 1.06 -6.67
C TYR A 12 7.47 0.56 -5.25
N HIS A 13 8.37 -0.27 -4.74
CA HIS A 13 8.22 -0.89 -3.42
C HIS A 13 9.12 -0.23 -2.37
N PHE A 14 8.47 0.29 -1.34
CA PHE A 14 9.09 0.90 -0.18
C PHE A 14 8.84 0.01 1.06
N ASP A 15 9.91 -0.32 1.77
CA ASP A 15 9.84 -0.91 3.11
C ASP A 15 10.44 0.10 4.09
N LEU A 16 9.59 0.66 4.96
CA LEU A 16 9.96 1.71 5.90
C LEU A 16 10.38 1.16 7.27
N TYR A 17 10.46 -0.16 7.47
CA TYR A 17 10.75 -0.78 8.76
C TYR A 17 12.01 -0.22 9.45
N ARG A 18 13.07 0.03 8.69
CA ARG A 18 14.38 0.45 9.22
C ARG A 18 14.58 1.97 9.26
N LEU A 19 13.67 2.74 8.68
CA LEU A 19 13.82 4.18 8.60
C LEU A 19 13.26 4.88 9.84
N THR A 20 13.96 5.93 10.28
CA THR A 20 13.45 6.92 11.23
C THR A 20 12.57 7.94 10.49
N LYS A 21 11.84 8.79 11.21
CA LYS A 21 11.01 9.83 10.59
C LYS A 21 11.85 10.78 9.72
N GLU A 22 13.03 11.15 10.20
CA GLU A 22 13.99 11.99 9.47
C GLU A 22 14.46 11.27 8.20
N GLY A 23 14.81 9.98 8.31
CA GLY A 23 15.19 9.17 7.17
C GLY A 23 14.08 8.97 6.13
N ILE A 24 12.80 9.07 6.53
CA ILE A 24 11.65 9.05 5.61
C ILE A 24 11.49 10.39 4.89
N SER A 25 11.74 11.50 5.56
CA SER A 25 11.74 12.83 4.93
C SER A 25 12.87 12.98 3.90
N ASP A 26 14.02 12.36 4.17
CA ASP A 26 15.18 12.34 3.26
C ASP A 26 15.02 11.32 2.13
N LEU A 27 14.25 10.26 2.36
CA LEU A 27 13.78 9.39 1.29
C LEU A 27 12.85 10.28 0.45
N PHE A 28 13.27 10.66 -0.76
CA PHE A 28 12.47 11.43 -1.72
C PHE A 28 11.22 10.64 -2.19
N VAL A 29 10.43 10.06 -1.29
CA VAL A 29 9.18 9.34 -1.56
C VAL A 29 8.23 10.28 -2.30
N GLU A 30 8.27 11.57 -1.96
CA GLU A 30 7.56 12.64 -2.67
C GLU A 30 7.81 12.64 -4.18
N GLY A 31 9.06 12.41 -4.61
CA GLY A 31 9.41 12.34 -6.03
C GLY A 31 8.90 11.09 -6.77
N TYR A 32 8.27 10.16 -6.05
CA TYR A 32 7.62 8.97 -6.62
C TYR A 32 6.10 9.06 -6.63
N PHE A 33 5.48 9.97 -5.86
CA PHE A 33 4.01 10.08 -5.78
C PHE A 33 3.36 10.45 -7.13
N ASP A 34 4.06 11.22 -7.95
CA ASP A 34 3.58 11.65 -9.27
C ASP A 34 3.98 10.70 -10.41
N LYS A 35 4.61 9.55 -10.13
CA LYS A 35 5.03 8.62 -11.18
C LYS A 35 3.89 7.71 -11.62
N GLU A 36 3.78 7.51 -12.93
CA GLU A 36 2.91 6.49 -13.50
C GLU A 36 3.38 5.09 -13.04
N GLY A 37 2.51 4.39 -12.31
CA GLY A 37 2.79 3.06 -11.77
C GLY A 37 1.98 2.74 -10.52
N ILE A 38 2.42 1.70 -9.81
CA ILE A 38 1.83 1.30 -8.52
C ILE A 38 2.90 1.47 -7.44
N ILE A 39 2.56 2.18 -6.37
CA ILE A 39 3.41 2.34 -5.20
C ILE A 39 2.92 1.37 -4.12
N VAL A 40 3.82 0.53 -3.61
CA VAL A 40 3.56 -0.40 -2.50
C VAL A 40 4.43 0.04 -1.34
N VAL A 41 3.80 0.37 -0.21
CA VAL A 41 4.49 0.84 1.00
C VAL A 41 4.21 -0.11 2.16
N GLU A 42 5.26 -0.80 2.63
CA GLU A 42 5.24 -1.53 3.90
C GLU A 42 5.64 -0.61 5.05
N TRP A 43 5.05 -0.82 6.23
CA TRP A 43 5.20 0.06 7.40
C TRP A 43 4.73 1.49 7.11
N ALA A 44 3.63 1.62 6.35
CA ALA A 44 3.06 2.89 5.89
C ALA A 44 2.61 3.82 7.02
N GLU A 45 2.38 3.31 8.24
CA GLU A 45 2.09 4.09 9.44
C GLU A 45 3.24 5.03 9.83
N LYS A 46 4.44 4.83 9.29
CA LYS A 46 5.59 5.72 9.49
C LYS A 46 5.58 6.94 8.57
N LEU A 47 4.74 6.98 7.55
CA LEU A 47 4.56 8.15 6.70
C LEU A 47 3.99 9.32 7.53
N PHE A 48 4.38 10.54 7.19
CA PHE A 48 3.90 11.74 7.88
C PHE A 48 2.40 11.98 7.67
N SER A 49 1.89 11.69 6.46
CA SER A 49 0.48 11.71 6.12
C SER A 49 0.20 10.73 4.98
N LEU A 50 -1.03 10.27 4.85
CA LEU A 50 -1.51 9.55 3.66
C LEU A 50 -2.07 10.50 2.59
N ASP A 51 -2.24 11.79 2.91
CA ASP A 51 -2.75 12.82 2.00
C ASP A 51 -1.83 13.07 0.80
N TYR A 52 -0.60 12.56 0.85
CA TYR A 52 0.31 12.53 -0.29
C TYR A 52 -0.22 11.68 -1.45
N PHE A 53 -1.15 10.76 -1.19
CA PHE A 53 -1.76 9.91 -2.22
C PHE A 53 -3.19 10.37 -2.49
N SER A 54 -3.46 10.73 -3.75
CA SER A 54 -4.82 11.08 -4.18
C SER A 54 -5.81 9.92 -4.02
N CYS A 55 -5.34 8.69 -4.16
CA CYS A 55 -6.10 7.47 -3.87
C CYS A 55 -5.17 6.35 -3.39
N TYR A 56 -5.66 5.47 -2.52
CA TYR A 56 -4.90 4.33 -2.04
C TYR A 56 -5.78 3.12 -1.70
N LEU A 57 -5.21 1.92 -1.79
CA LEU A 57 -5.72 0.71 -1.15
C LEU A 57 -4.90 0.47 0.11
N ARG A 58 -5.56 0.48 1.27
CA ARG A 58 -4.95 0.12 2.55
C ARG A 58 -5.20 -1.35 2.84
N VAL A 59 -4.14 -2.05 3.25
CA VAL A 59 -4.17 -3.46 3.61
C VAL A 59 -3.60 -3.61 5.01
N ASP A 60 -4.44 -3.94 5.98
CA ASP A 60 -4.03 -4.18 7.38
C ASP A 60 -4.01 -5.68 7.67
N PHE A 61 -2.97 -6.14 8.38
CA PHE A 61 -2.83 -7.53 8.80
C PHE A 61 -2.96 -7.61 10.33
N SER A 62 -3.96 -8.36 10.80
CA SER A 62 -4.17 -8.65 12.22
C SER A 62 -3.83 -10.10 12.54
N PHE A 63 -3.09 -10.33 13.62
CA PHE A 63 -2.69 -11.68 14.06
C PHE A 63 -3.79 -12.25 14.96
N THR A 64 -4.41 -13.36 14.56
CA THR A 64 -5.44 -14.06 15.36
C THR A 64 -4.95 -15.39 15.93
N GLY A 65 -3.79 -15.86 15.50
CA GLY A 65 -3.08 -17.04 16.01
C GLY A 65 -1.65 -17.08 15.49
N GLU A 66 -0.92 -18.18 15.73
CA GLU A 66 0.47 -18.31 15.24
C GLU A 66 0.54 -18.26 13.71
N THR A 67 -0.36 -18.98 13.05
CA THR A 67 -0.43 -19.13 11.59
C THR A 67 -1.66 -18.46 10.97
N GLU A 68 -2.51 -17.82 11.77
CA GLU A 68 -3.76 -17.22 11.29
C GLU A 68 -3.70 -15.69 11.27
N ARG A 69 -4.17 -15.11 10.18
CA ARG A 69 -4.23 -13.66 9.97
C ARG A 69 -5.61 -13.28 9.46
N VAL A 70 -6.10 -12.14 9.92
CA VAL A 70 -7.19 -11.40 9.27
C VAL A 70 -6.57 -10.29 8.46
N ILE A 71 -6.90 -10.25 7.17
CA ILE A 71 -6.46 -9.19 6.25
C ILE A 71 -7.66 -8.30 5.96
N THR A 72 -7.54 -7.02 6.29
CA THR A 72 -8.60 -6.03 6.09
C THR A 72 -8.21 -5.07 4.98
N PHE A 73 -9.12 -4.87 4.03
CA PHE A 73 -8.94 -3.94 2.91
C PHE A 73 -9.82 -2.70 3.11
N SER A 74 -9.26 -1.51 2.91
CA SER A 74 -9.99 -0.24 2.96
C SER A 74 -9.40 0.78 1.98
N SER A 75 -10.12 1.85 1.68
CA SER A 75 -9.65 2.88 0.74
C SER A 75 -10.23 4.25 1.08
N ASN A 76 -9.59 5.32 0.61
CA ASN A 76 -10.15 6.67 0.56
C ASN A 76 -10.91 6.96 -0.75
N ASP A 77 -10.94 6.02 -1.70
CA ASP A 77 -11.53 6.19 -3.03
C ASP A 77 -12.66 5.18 -3.26
N LYS A 78 -13.85 5.69 -3.58
CA LYS A 78 -15.05 4.87 -3.76
C LYS A 78 -14.92 3.83 -4.88
N ARG A 79 -14.14 4.13 -5.92
CA ARG A 79 -13.88 3.20 -7.02
C ARG A 79 -13.06 2.00 -6.52
N ILE A 80 -12.09 2.23 -5.65
CA ILE A 80 -11.27 1.17 -5.06
C ILE A 80 -12.11 0.36 -4.06
N GLU A 81 -12.96 1.00 -3.26
CA GLU A 81 -13.91 0.28 -2.40
C GLU A 81 -14.81 -0.68 -3.18
N ASN A 82 -15.35 -0.24 -4.33
CA ASN A 82 -16.16 -1.11 -5.18
C ASN A 82 -15.34 -2.26 -5.78
N LEU A 83 -14.09 -1.99 -6.18
CA LEU A 83 -13.16 -3.03 -6.66
C LEU A 83 -12.86 -4.07 -5.57
N ILE A 84 -12.68 -3.65 -4.31
CA ILE A 84 -12.50 -4.56 -3.18
C ILE A 84 -13.71 -5.51 -3.08
N ILE A 85 -14.93 -4.98 -3.17
CA ILE A 85 -16.16 -5.78 -3.10
C ILE A 85 -16.23 -6.78 -4.27
N GLU A 86 -15.95 -6.32 -5.49
CA GLU A 86 -15.96 -7.17 -6.68
C GLU A 86 -14.97 -8.33 -6.57
N VAL A 87 -13.71 -8.04 -6.23
CA VAL A 87 -12.66 -9.04 -6.03
C VAL A 87 -12.99 -9.96 -4.86
N SER A 88 -13.54 -9.44 -3.76
CA SER A 88 -13.92 -10.26 -2.61
C SER A 88 -15.01 -11.28 -3.00
N ASN A 89 -16.03 -10.88 -3.75
CA ASN A 89 -17.08 -11.79 -4.21
C ASN A 89 -16.56 -12.89 -5.16
N GLU A 90 -15.50 -12.58 -5.92
CA GLU A 90 -14.90 -13.54 -6.85
C GLU A 90 -14.02 -14.57 -6.13
N TYR A 91 -13.19 -14.12 -5.18
CA TYR A 91 -12.10 -14.93 -4.60
C TYR A 91 -12.30 -15.32 -3.14
N ILE A 92 -13.19 -14.67 -2.40
CA ILE A 92 -13.48 -14.96 -0.99
C ILE A 92 -14.93 -15.45 -0.94
N ARG A 93 -15.10 -16.77 -0.93
CA ARG A 93 -16.39 -17.43 -0.70
C ARG A 93 -16.41 -17.99 0.71
N ASP A 94 -17.55 -17.83 1.39
CA ASP A 94 -17.87 -18.55 2.63
C ASP A 94 -17.81 -20.08 2.41
#